data_AF-A0A803M2B0-F1
#
_entry.id   AF-A0A803M2B0-F1
#
_cell.length_a   1.000
_cell.length_b   1.000
_cell.length_c   1.000
_cell.angle_alpha   90.00
_cell.angle_beta   90.00
_cell.angle_gamma   90.00
#
_symmetry.space_group_name_H-M   'P 1'
#
loop_
_entity.id
_entity.type
_entity.pdbx_description
1 polymer ?
#
loop_
_entity_poly.entity_id
_entity_poly.type
_entity_poly.pdbx_seq_one_letter_code
_entity_poly.pdbx_strand_id
1 'polypeptide(L)'
;MGFIMEFTENLILRLMEDPSERDRKFRDHLYTLQDRCKKTKEMWSMPLRPYGFWTFERHNSQLAWDAQITNVTGRRDPYDEVLDLSVTVLNDGYPLLAIMERTVGFT
;
A
#
# COMPACT_ATOMS: atom_id res chain seq x y z
N MET A 1 -42.88 -21.09 -47.78
CA MET A 1 -42.37 -20.63 -46.47
C MET A 1 -41.52 -19.35 -46.56
N GLY A 2 -41.59 -18.54 -47.64
CA GLY A 2 -40.75 -17.33 -47.78
C GLY A 2 -41.35 -16.05 -47.20
N PHE A 3 -42.68 -15.90 -47.26
CA PHE A 3 -43.37 -14.67 -46.85
C PHE A 3 -43.21 -14.31 -45.36
N ILE A 4 -43.27 -15.31 -44.49
CA ILE A 4 -43.09 -15.09 -43.04
C ILE A 4 -41.66 -14.63 -42.77
N MET A 5 -40.66 -15.30 -43.37
CA MET A 5 -39.24 -14.97 -43.26
C MET A 5 -38.95 -13.51 -43.67
N GLU A 6 -39.37 -13.11 -44.88
CA GLU A 6 -39.14 -11.75 -45.40
C GLU A 6 -39.83 -10.67 -44.56
N PHE A 7 -41.01 -10.98 -44.00
CA PHE A 7 -41.70 -10.08 -43.09
C PHE A 7 -40.96 -9.95 -41.75
N THR A 8 -40.50 -11.06 -41.16
CA THR A 8 -39.71 -11.03 -39.93
C THR A 8 -38.38 -10.30 -40.12
N GLU A 9 -37.69 -10.46 -41.24
CA GLU A 9 -36.44 -9.74 -41.51
C GLU A 9 -36.65 -8.22 -41.55
N ASN A 10 -37.67 -7.74 -42.28
CA ASN A 10 -37.98 -6.31 -42.33
C ASN A 10 -38.45 -5.75 -40.99
N LEU A 11 -39.14 -6.57 -40.18
CA LEU A 11 -39.54 -6.18 -38.83
C LEU A 11 -38.31 -6.04 -37.91
N ILE A 12 -37.38 -7.00 -37.96
CA ILE A 12 -36.13 -6.98 -37.18
C ILE A 12 -35.25 -5.79 -37.60
N LEU A 13 -35.13 -5.51 -38.89
CA LEU A 13 -34.36 -4.38 -39.40
C LEU A 13 -34.89 -3.02 -38.93
N ARG A 14 -36.21 -2.89 -38.74
CA ARG A 14 -36.82 -1.67 -38.16
C ARG A 14 -36.69 -1.58 -36.64
N LEU A 15 -36.49 -2.70 -35.97
CA LEU A 15 -36.29 -2.79 -34.52
C LEU A 15 -34.82 -2.67 -34.11
N MET A 16 -33.88 -2.70 -35.06
CA MET A 16 -32.47 -2.43 -34.78
C MET A 16 -32.30 -0.98 -34.31
N GLU A 17 -31.57 -0.81 -33.21
CA GLU A 17 -31.27 0.49 -32.64
C GLU A 17 -30.45 1.32 -33.64
N ASP A 18 -30.81 2.60 -33.83
CA ASP A 18 -30.06 3.52 -34.67
C ASP A 18 -28.64 3.67 -34.12
N PRO A 19 -27.59 3.44 -34.94
CA PRO A 19 -26.19 3.60 -34.52
C PRO A 19 -25.90 4.96 -33.89
N SER A 20 -26.59 6.01 -34.33
CA SER A 20 -26.41 7.38 -33.85
C SER A 20 -26.93 7.57 -32.42
N GLU A 21 -28.09 6.96 -32.11
CA GLU A 21 -28.70 7.01 -30.77
C GLU A 21 -27.87 6.20 -29.77
N ARG A 22 -27.29 5.07 -30.19
CA ARG A 22 -26.37 4.28 -29.37
C ARG A 22 -25.13 5.09 -29.01
N ASP A 23 -24.50 5.74 -29.99
CA ASP A 23 -23.33 6.58 -29.77
C ASP A 23 -23.65 7.78 -28.87
N ARG A 24 -24.84 8.38 -29.03
CA ARG A 24 -25.33 9.45 -28.16
C ARG A 24 -25.46 8.99 -26.71
N LYS A 25 -26.13 7.85 -26.47
CA LYS A 25 -26.27 7.26 -25.11
C LYS A 25 -24.93 6.97 -24.47
N PHE A 26 -23.96 6.48 -25.24
CA PHE A 26 -22.62 6.21 -24.73
C PHE A 26 -21.88 7.51 -24.34
N ARG A 27 -22.00 8.56 -25.15
CA ARG A 27 -21.41 9.88 -24.83
C ARG A 27 -22.06 10.48 -23.59
N ASP A 28 -23.37 10.42 -23.47
CA ASP A 28 -24.09 10.90 -22.28
C ASP A 28 -23.62 10.15 -21.04
N HIS A 29 -23.48 8.82 -21.11
CA HIS A 29 -22.92 8.02 -20.02
C HIS A 29 -21.51 8.49 -19.64
N LEU A 30 -20.62 8.72 -20.60
CA LEU A 30 -19.27 9.24 -20.35
C LEU A 30 -19.29 10.61 -19.65
N TYR A 31 -20.15 11.53 -20.09
CA TYR A 31 -20.29 12.84 -19.45
C TYR A 31 -20.79 12.72 -18.01
N THR A 32 -21.80 11.87 -17.76
CA THR A 32 -22.26 11.64 -16.38
C THR A 32 -21.16 11.06 -15.47
N LEU A 33 -20.29 10.20 -16.02
CA LEU A 33 -19.18 9.60 -15.29
C LEU A 33 -18.11 10.64 -14.99
N GLN A 34 -17.80 11.50 -15.96
CA GLN A 34 -16.90 12.63 -15.77
C GLN A 34 -17.38 13.56 -14.64
N ASP A 35 -18.66 13.91 -14.64
CA ASP A 35 -19.26 14.78 -13.60
C ASP A 35 -19.20 14.14 -12.22
N ARG A 36 -19.51 12.84 -12.12
CA ARG A 36 -19.39 12.07 -10.87
C ARG A 36 -17.97 12.07 -10.32
N CYS A 37 -16.97 11.95 -11.19
CA CYS A 37 -15.55 11.93 -10.78
C CYS A 37 -14.97 13.32 -10.51
N LYS A 38 -15.64 14.42 -10.87
CA LYS A 38 -15.13 15.78 -10.69
C LYS A 38 -14.82 16.08 -9.21
N LYS A 39 -15.75 15.77 -8.31
CA LYS A 39 -15.59 15.95 -6.86
C LYS A 39 -14.43 15.12 -6.30
N THR A 40 -14.26 13.89 -6.78
CA THR A 40 -13.15 13.03 -6.36
C THR A 40 -11.81 13.59 -6.81
N LYS A 41 -11.72 14.10 -8.05
CA LYS A 41 -10.52 14.77 -8.55
C LYS A 41 -10.19 16.04 -7.77
N GLU A 42 -11.20 16.84 -7.42
CA GLU A 42 -11.03 18.01 -6.57
C GLU A 42 -10.48 17.63 -5.19
N MET A 43 -11.01 16.57 -4.57
CA MET A 43 -10.47 16.05 -3.31
C MET A 43 -9.03 15.52 -3.45
N TRP A 44 -8.70 14.85 -4.57
CA TRP A 44 -7.35 14.35 -4.82
C TRP A 44 -6.34 15.46 -5.11
N SER A 45 -6.81 16.62 -5.59
CA SER A 45 -5.96 17.80 -5.78
C SER A 45 -5.53 18.44 -4.46
N MET A 46 -6.24 18.14 -3.37
CA MET A 46 -5.84 18.58 -2.04
C MET A 46 -4.61 17.79 -1.58
N PRO A 47 -3.64 18.43 -0.92
CA PRO A 47 -2.47 17.72 -0.43
C PRO A 47 -2.90 16.66 0.60
N LEU A 48 -2.29 15.47 0.54
CA LEU A 48 -2.52 14.35 1.48
C LEU A 48 -2.42 14.77 2.95
N ARG A 49 -1.61 15.78 3.23
CA ARG A 49 -1.50 16.42 4.54
C ARG A 49 -1.66 17.93 4.37
N PRO A 50 -2.51 18.58 5.19
CA PRO A 50 -2.69 20.02 5.12
C PRO A 50 -1.36 20.73 5.38
N TYR A 51 -1.22 21.94 4.82
CA TYR A 51 -0.04 22.76 5.04
C TYR A 51 0.17 22.98 6.55
N GLY A 52 1.43 22.86 6.98
CA GLY A 52 1.81 22.95 8.39
C GLY A 52 1.66 21.66 9.20
N PHE A 53 1.19 20.55 8.60
CA PHE A 53 1.18 19.24 9.29
C PHE A 53 2.54 18.88 9.89
N TRP A 54 3.63 19.13 9.15
CA TRP A 54 5.01 18.87 9.61
C TRP A 54 5.59 19.96 10.52
N THR A 55 4.91 21.11 10.64
CA THR A 55 5.36 22.23 11.50
C THR A 55 4.66 22.23 12.85
N PHE A 56 3.56 21.48 13.02
CA PHE A 56 2.85 21.40 14.28
C PHE A 56 3.50 20.40 15.24
N GLU A 57 3.94 20.90 16.39
CA GLU A 57 4.51 20.11 17.50
C GLU A 57 3.67 18.87 17.83
N ARG A 58 2.34 18.99 17.84
CA ARG A 58 1.40 17.90 18.15
C ARG A 58 1.49 16.71 17.20
N HIS A 59 1.75 16.95 15.93
CA HIS A 59 1.87 15.88 14.93
C HIS A 59 3.29 15.29 14.93
N ASN A 60 4.28 16.06 15.39
CA ASN A 60 5.67 15.62 15.54
C ASN A 60 5.94 14.96 16.91
N SER A 61 5.08 15.14 17.92
CA SER A 61 5.28 14.53 19.24
C SER A 61 5.30 13.00 19.18
N GLN A 62 4.58 12.41 18.22
CA GLN A 62 4.62 10.98 17.97
C GLN A 62 5.98 10.54 17.45
N LEU A 63 6.65 11.31 16.58
CA LEU A 63 7.99 10.98 16.10
C LEU A 63 9.02 11.00 17.24
N ALA A 64 8.87 11.92 18.19
CA ALA A 64 9.72 11.98 19.37
C ALA A 64 9.54 10.74 20.28
N TRP A 65 8.31 10.25 20.43
CA TRP A 65 8.04 9.01 21.18
C TRP A 65 8.43 7.75 20.41
N ASP A 66 8.24 7.73 19.09
CA ASP A 66 8.60 6.61 18.22
C ASP A 66 10.10 6.32 18.27
N ALA A 67 10.93 7.38 18.29
CA ALA A 67 12.38 7.26 18.48
C ALA A 67 12.77 6.63 19.83
N GLN A 68 11.91 6.73 20.84
CA GLN A 68 12.13 6.17 22.18
C GLN A 68 11.59 4.75 22.32
N ILE A 69 10.83 4.21 21.34
CA ILE A 69 10.24 2.86 21.43
C ILE A 69 11.31 1.79 21.60
N THR A 70 12.52 2.00 21.07
CA THR A 70 13.64 1.06 21.24
C THR A 70 14.05 0.89 22.71
N ASN A 71 13.87 1.91 23.55
CA ASN A 71 14.30 1.92 24.95
C ASN A 71 13.15 1.69 25.94
N VAL A 72 11.98 1.25 25.49
CA VAL A 72 10.82 1.02 26.37
C VAL A 72 11.03 -0.27 27.17
N THR A 73 10.79 -0.20 28.48
CA THR A 73 10.91 -1.34 29.40
C THR A 73 10.09 -2.53 28.90
N GLY A 74 10.77 -3.64 28.59
CA GLY A 74 10.16 -4.87 28.07
C GLY A 74 10.34 -5.09 26.56
N ARG A 75 10.90 -4.12 25.83
CA ARG A 75 11.39 -4.30 24.46
C ARG A 75 12.91 -4.43 24.50
N ARG A 76 13.46 -5.51 23.92
CA ARG A 76 14.91 -5.70 23.76
C ARG A 76 15.30 -5.18 22.38
N ASP A 77 16.28 -4.28 22.29
CA ASP A 77 16.86 -3.93 21.00
C ASP A 77 17.61 -5.18 20.47
N PRO A 78 17.43 -5.61 19.21
CA PRO A 78 18.25 -6.67 18.62
C PRO A 78 19.77 -6.46 18.77
N TYR A 79 20.25 -5.23 19.01
CA TYR A 79 21.66 -4.94 19.26
C TYR A 79 22.09 -4.98 20.74
N ASP A 80 21.17 -4.99 21.70
CA ASP A 80 21.50 -5.09 23.14
C ASP A 80 22.20 -6.43 23.45
N GLU A 81 21.76 -7.52 22.80
CA GLU A 81 22.35 -8.85 22.99
C GLU A 81 23.79 -8.94 22.45
N VAL A 82 24.11 -8.14 21.41
CA VAL A 82 25.46 -8.08 20.82
C VAL A 82 26.42 -7.31 21.71
N LEU A 83 25.94 -6.26 22.37
CA LEU A 83 26.72 -5.48 23.34
C LEU A 83 27.04 -6.30 24.59
N ASP A 84 26.09 -7.07 25.12
CA ASP A 84 26.30 -7.95 26.27
C ASP A 84 27.36 -9.04 25.98
N LEU A 85 27.38 -9.61 24.76
CA LEU A 85 28.42 -10.54 24.31
C LEU A 85 29.80 -9.87 24.20
N SER A 86 29.88 -8.61 23.77
CA SER A 86 31.17 -7.90 23.68
C SER A 86 31.75 -7.52 25.05
N VAL A 87 30.88 -7.18 26.01
CA VAL A 87 31.29 -6.76 27.36
C VAL A 87 31.67 -7.96 28.23
N THR A 88 31.00 -9.10 28.09
CA THR A 88 31.38 -10.34 28.79
C THR A 88 32.73 -10.88 28.32
N VAL A 89 33.05 -10.78 27.03
CA VAL A 89 34.36 -11.18 26.47
C VAL A 89 35.51 -10.28 26.96
N LEU A 90 35.23 -9.03 27.33
CA LEU A 90 36.24 -8.10 27.85
C LEU A 90 36.46 -8.22 29.37
N ASN A 91 35.42 -8.56 30.14
CA ASN A 91 35.51 -8.67 31.61
C ASN A 91 35.93 -10.05 32.11
N ASP A 92 35.53 -11.12 31.42
CA ASP A 92 35.95 -12.46 31.77
C ASP A 92 37.12 -12.87 30.87
N GLY A 93 38.34 -12.69 31.38
CA GLY A 93 39.59 -13.10 30.73
C GLY A 93 39.72 -14.61 30.59
N TYR A 94 38.91 -15.23 29.74
CA TYR A 94 39.07 -16.62 29.30
C TYR A 94 39.69 -16.66 27.91
N PRO A 95 40.73 -17.49 27.69
CA PRO A 95 41.46 -17.49 26.44
C PRO A 95 40.62 -18.15 25.35
N LEU A 96 40.69 -17.59 24.14
CA LEU A 96 40.16 -18.09 22.85
C LEU A 96 40.37 -19.59 22.55
N LEU A 97 41.14 -20.31 23.37
CA LEU A 97 41.45 -21.73 23.23
C LEU A 97 40.26 -22.66 23.55
N ALA A 98 39.35 -22.28 24.46
CA ALA A 98 38.27 -23.19 24.89
C ALA A 98 37.11 -23.34 23.87
N ILE A 99 36.94 -22.38 22.95
CA ILE A 99 35.85 -22.41 21.96
C ILE A 99 36.26 -23.18 20.70
N MET A 100 37.55 -23.20 20.35
CA MET A 100 38.05 -23.97 19.20
C MET A 100 38.05 -25.49 19.44
N GLU A 101 38.30 -25.98 20.66
CA GLU A 101 38.28 -27.42 20.94
C GLU A 101 36.88 -28.05 20.87
N ARG A 102 35.81 -27.25 20.95
CA ARG A 102 34.43 -27.76 20.91
C ARG A 102 33.85 -27.87 19.50
N THR A 103 34.48 -27.22 18.51
CA THR A 103 33.95 -27.16 17.13
C THR A 103 34.69 -28.06 16.15
N VAL A 104 35.89 -28.55 16.49
CA VAL A 104 36.63 -29.49 15.64
C VAL A 104 36.95 -30.74 16.46
N GLY A 105 36.07 -31.73 16.37
CA GLY A 105 36.28 -33.03 17.00
C GLY A 105 37.56 -33.69 16.50
N PHE A 106 38.50 -33.94 17.40
CA PHE A 106 39.67 -34.78 17.15
C PHE A 106 39.95 -35.65 18.39
N THR A 107 39.12 -36.68 18.56
CA THR A 107 39.42 -38.13 18.75
C THR A 107 38.12 -38.82 19.14
#